data_AF-A0AA86NCR3-F1
#
_entry.id   AF-A0AA86NCR3-F1
#
_cell.length_a   1.000
_cell.length_b   1.000
_cell.length_c   1.000
_cell.angle_alpha   90.00
_cell.angle_beta   90.00
_cell.angle_gamma   90.00
#
_symmetry.space_group_name_H-M   'P 1'
#
loop_
_entity.id
_entity.type
_entity.pdbx_description
1 polymer ?
#
loop_
_entity_poly.entity_id
_entity_poly.type
_entity_poly.pdbx_seq_one_letter_code
_entity_poly.pdbx_strand_id
1 'polypeptide(L)'
;MKNHKSPNLEEMWQMHESQLQKVYNFKVICDQNYIQFLEPVNLIRVPLNNVFKIKTSQIQVDTSVYKQFNTKAVVGMKTKANETVVEQWCKQNGVQLLKVENGFMEFVVDGFE
;
A
#
# COMPACT_ATOMS: atom_id res chain seq x y z
N MET A 1 -17.17 1.81 16.91
CA MET A 1 -15.98 1.54 16.07
C MET A 1 -15.43 2.89 15.65
N LYS A 2 -14.16 3.21 15.95
CA LYS A 2 -13.56 4.48 15.51
C LYS A 2 -13.10 4.31 14.06
N ASN A 3 -13.64 5.11 13.14
CA ASN A 3 -13.18 5.17 11.75
C ASN A 3 -11.78 5.81 11.75
N HIS A 4 -10.73 4.99 11.67
CA HIS A 4 -9.38 5.47 11.46
C HIS A 4 -9.21 5.80 9.97
N LYS A 5 -9.43 7.07 9.61
CA LYS A 5 -9.20 7.60 8.27
C LYS A 5 -7.69 7.79 8.08
N SER A 6 -7.14 7.34 6.95
CA SER A 6 -5.74 7.66 6.59
C SER A 6 -5.60 9.18 6.45
N PRO A 7 -4.55 9.79 7.03
CA PRO A 7 -4.31 11.21 6.85
C PRO A 7 -3.98 11.52 5.38
N ASN A 8 -4.49 12.63 4.86
CA ASN A 8 -4.13 13.17 3.55
C ASN A 8 -2.84 14.04 3.65
N LEU A 9 -2.32 14.50 2.52
CA LEU A 9 -1.08 15.30 2.48
C LEU A 9 -1.17 16.60 3.30
N GLU A 10 -2.32 17.26 3.29
CA GLU A 10 -2.54 18.50 4.04
C GLU A 10 -2.58 18.25 5.55
N GLU A 11 -3.28 17.19 5.98
CA GLU A 11 -3.34 16.73 7.36
C GLU A 11 -1.94 16.36 7.87
N MET A 12 -1.14 15.69 7.04
CA MET A 12 0.24 15.35 7.36
C MET A 12 1.16 16.54 7.53
N TRP A 13 0.96 17.63 6.78
CA TRP A 13 1.76 18.86 6.92
C TRP A 13 1.50 19.60 8.24
N GLN A 14 0.34 19.35 8.86
CA GLN A 14 -0.04 19.93 10.15
C GLN A 14 0.33 19.02 11.33
N MET A 15 0.79 17.79 11.07
CA MET A 15 1.18 16.85 12.13
C MET A 15 2.53 17.22 12.72
N HIS A 16 2.64 17.09 14.05
CA HIS A 16 3.93 17.16 14.73
C HIS A 16 4.82 15.97 14.33
N GLU A 17 6.15 16.16 14.35
CA GLU A 17 7.13 15.13 13.99
C GLU A 17 6.94 13.82 14.77
N SER A 18 6.55 13.91 16.04
CA SER A 18 6.22 12.75 16.90
C SER A 18 5.03 11.93 16.39
N GLN A 19 4.07 12.55 15.70
CA GLN A 19 2.93 11.88 15.09
C GLN A 19 3.30 11.25 13.75
N LEU A 20 4.26 11.83 13.02
CA LEU A 20 4.81 11.29 11.77
C LEU A 20 5.70 10.06 12.00
N GLN A 21 6.20 9.85 13.22
CA GLN A 21 7.05 8.70 13.55
C GLN A 21 6.30 7.35 13.47
N LYS A 22 5.00 7.35 13.76
CA LYS A 22 4.16 6.15 13.79
C LYS A 22 2.76 6.46 13.24
N VAL A 23 2.63 6.47 11.92
CA VAL A 23 1.35 6.68 11.25
C VAL A 23 0.67 5.34 11.02
N TYR A 24 -0.47 5.15 11.71
CA TYR A 24 -1.29 3.95 11.60
C TYR A 24 -2.26 4.05 10.43
N ASN A 25 -2.59 2.91 9.81
CA ASN A 25 -3.52 2.82 8.69
C ASN A 25 -3.17 3.79 7.55
N PHE A 26 -1.87 4.02 7.32
CA PHE A 26 -1.44 4.87 6.21
C PHE A 26 -1.87 4.23 4.88
N LYS A 27 -2.54 5.03 4.04
CA LYS A 27 -3.07 4.60 2.75
C LYS A 27 -2.54 5.49 1.66
N VAL A 28 -1.94 4.89 0.65
CA VAL A 28 -1.53 5.56 -0.59
C VAL A 28 -2.50 5.16 -1.68
N ILE A 29 -3.05 6.15 -2.39
CA ILE A 29 -3.95 5.93 -3.52
C ILE A 29 -3.28 6.52 -4.76
N CYS A 30 -3.16 5.72 -5.81
CA CYS A 30 -2.62 6.12 -7.10
C CYS A 30 -3.61 5.68 -8.19
N ASP A 31 -4.28 6.66 -8.80
CA ASP A 31 -5.45 6.46 -9.65
C ASP A 31 -6.54 5.63 -8.95
N GLN A 32 -6.74 4.39 -9.38
CA GLN A 32 -7.70 3.45 -8.82
C GLN A 32 -7.03 2.33 -8.02
N ASN A 33 -5.70 2.31 -7.94
CA ASN A 33 -4.96 1.34 -7.15
C ASN A 33 -4.61 1.95 -5.78
N TYR A 34 -4.33 1.10 -4.80
CA TYR A 34 -3.94 1.57 -3.48
C TYR A 34 -3.01 0.59 -2.76
N ILE A 35 -2.29 1.12 -1.78
CA ILE A 35 -1.51 0.38 -0.79
C ILE A 35 -1.97 0.86 0.58
N GLN A 36 -2.38 -0.06 1.44
CA GLN A 36 -2.82 0.18 2.80
C GLN A 36 -1.88 -0.55 3.74
N PHE A 37 -1.08 0.20 4.50
CA PHE A 37 -0.15 -0.37 5.46
C PHE A 37 -0.91 -0.88 6.69
N LEU A 38 -0.63 -2.13 7.06
CA LEU A 38 -1.22 -2.79 8.23
C LEU A 38 -0.42 -2.52 9.50
N GLU A 39 0.87 -2.22 9.34
CA GLU A 39 1.75 -1.79 10.43
C GLU A 39 2.00 -0.27 10.38
N PRO A 40 2.43 0.35 11.50
CA PRO A 40 2.73 1.78 11.53
C PRO A 40 3.95 2.10 10.67
N VAL A 41 3.82 3.14 9.83
CA VAL A 41 4.93 3.62 9.00
C VAL A 41 5.54 4.90 9.59
N ASN A 42 6.84 5.07 9.38
CA ASN A 42 7.56 6.29 9.74
C ASN A 42 7.64 7.21 8.52
N LEU A 43 6.97 8.36 8.60
CA LEU A 43 6.88 9.35 7.52
C LEU A 43 7.78 10.56 7.75
N ILE A 44 8.63 10.55 8.79
CA ILE A 44 9.57 11.64 9.06
C ILE A 44 10.52 11.81 7.87
N ARG A 45 10.52 13.01 7.29
CA ARG A 45 11.37 13.41 6.15
C ARG A 45 11.20 12.51 4.91
N VAL A 46 10.07 11.80 4.80
CA VAL A 46 9.74 11.05 3.59
C VAL A 46 9.23 12.02 2.52
N PRO A 47 9.85 12.09 1.32
CA PRO A 47 9.31 12.87 0.22
C PRO A 47 8.12 12.13 -0.38
N LEU A 48 6.90 12.40 0.11
CA LEU A 48 5.68 11.65 -0.25
C LEU A 48 5.31 11.72 -1.75
N ASN A 49 5.91 12.67 -2.48
CA ASN A 49 5.78 12.74 -3.93
C ASN A 49 6.58 11.61 -4.58
N ASN A 50 5.91 10.81 -5.43
CA ASN A 50 6.52 9.74 -6.23
C ASN A 50 7.16 8.58 -5.45
N VAL A 51 6.85 8.41 -4.15
CA VAL A 51 7.33 7.25 -3.36
C VAL A 51 6.89 5.93 -3.98
N PHE A 52 5.63 5.87 -4.43
CA PHE A 52 5.04 4.67 -4.99
C PHE A 52 4.74 4.87 -6.46
N LYS A 53 5.16 3.90 -7.28
CA LYS A 53 4.68 3.74 -8.66
C LYS A 53 3.94 2.42 -8.73
N ILE A 54 2.62 2.49 -8.89
CA ILE A 54 1.78 1.31 -9.07
C ILE A 54 1.48 1.17 -10.56
N LYS A 55 2.19 0.25 -11.22
CA LYS A 55 1.90 -0.16 -12.60
C LYS A 55 1.06 -1.44 -12.58
N THR A 56 0.39 -1.74 -13.69
CA THR A 56 -0.26 -3.04 -13.91
C THR A 56 0.75 -4.14 -13.59
N SER A 57 0.46 -4.94 -12.57
CA SER A 57 1.30 -6.04 -12.03
C SER A 57 2.63 -5.70 -11.37
N GLN A 58 2.95 -4.43 -11.09
CA GLN A 58 4.18 -4.09 -10.37
C GLN A 58 4.00 -2.89 -9.45
N ILE A 59 4.48 -3.02 -8.22
CA ILE A 59 4.63 -1.90 -7.29
C ILE A 59 6.12 -1.62 -7.20
N GLN A 60 6.50 -0.38 -7.42
CA GLN A 60 7.86 0.09 -7.18
C GLN A 60 7.81 1.11 -6.04
N VAL A 61 8.66 0.90 -5.04
CA VAL A 61 8.87 1.83 -3.93
C VAL A 61 10.22 2.52 -4.17
N ASP A 62 10.27 3.84 -3.93
CA ASP A 62 11.52 4.58 -3.99
C ASP A 62 12.54 3.99 -3.01
N THR A 63 13.74 3.69 -3.52
CA THR A 63 14.80 3.01 -2.77
C THR A 63 15.30 3.82 -1.58
N SER A 64 15.19 5.15 -1.62
CA SER A 64 15.60 6.04 -0.53
C SER A 64 14.75 5.91 0.73
N VAL A 65 13.50 5.44 0.58
CA VAL A 65 12.53 5.28 1.68
C VAL A 65 11.99 3.86 1.81
N TYR A 66 12.62 2.92 1.09
CA TYR A 66 12.22 1.53 1.04
C TYR A 66 12.03 0.91 2.43
N LYS A 67 12.99 1.11 3.35
CA LYS A 67 12.95 0.53 4.70
C LYS A 67 11.76 1.00 5.53
N GLN A 68 11.25 2.20 5.27
CA GLN A 68 10.12 2.79 5.97
C GLN A 68 8.78 2.17 5.54
N PHE A 69 8.76 1.54 4.35
CA PHE A 69 7.56 0.98 3.73
C PHE A 69 7.66 -0.54 3.50
N ASN A 70 8.81 -1.16 3.73
CA ASN A 70 8.99 -2.60 3.66
C ASN A 70 8.35 -3.30 4.88
N THR A 71 7.03 -3.32 4.89
CA THR A 71 6.21 -3.89 5.94
C THR A 71 4.90 -4.41 5.34
N LYS A 72 4.16 -5.19 6.14
CA LYS A 72 2.90 -5.81 5.77
C LYS A 72 1.88 -4.77 5.28
N ALA A 73 1.34 -5.01 4.09
CA ALA A 73 0.37 -4.12 3.47
C ALA A 73 -0.68 -4.88 2.67
N VAL A 74 -1.89 -4.30 2.59
CA VAL A 74 -2.91 -4.69 1.62
C VAL A 74 -2.71 -3.87 0.36
N VAL A 75 -2.59 -4.55 -0.77
CA VAL A 75 -2.50 -3.93 -2.09
C VAL A 75 -3.81 -4.18 -2.82
N GLY A 76 -4.42 -3.11 -3.30
CA GLY A 76 -5.54 -3.18 -4.23
C GLY A 76 -5.12 -2.69 -5.61
N MET A 77 -5.36 -3.49 -6.65
CA MET A 77 -5.10 -3.07 -8.02
C MET A 77 -6.11 -3.60 -9.04
N LYS A 78 -6.25 -2.86 -10.15
CA LYS A 78 -7.07 -3.26 -11.29
C LYS A 78 -6.51 -4.51 -11.96
N THR A 79 -7.40 -5.41 -12.30
CA THR A 79 -7.08 -6.64 -13.03
C THR A 79 -8.11 -6.91 -14.12
N LYS A 80 -7.62 -7.40 -15.26
CA LYS A 80 -8.47 -7.97 -16.32
C LYS A 80 -8.50 -9.50 -16.27
N ALA A 81 -7.67 -10.09 -15.40
CA ALA A 81 -7.62 -11.53 -15.22
C ALA A 81 -8.85 -11.99 -14.44
N ASN A 82 -9.31 -13.21 -14.72
CA ASN A 82 -10.33 -13.86 -13.91
C ASN A 82 -9.73 -14.31 -12.56
N GLU A 83 -10.61 -14.67 -11.62
CA GLU A 83 -10.23 -15.10 -10.27
C GLU A 83 -9.22 -16.24 -10.27
N THR A 84 -9.41 -17.29 -11.08
CA THR A 84 -8.50 -18.43 -11.17
C THR A 84 -7.07 -18.03 -11.56
N VAL A 85 -6.91 -17.12 -12.52
CA VAL A 85 -5.60 -16.62 -12.95
C VAL A 85 -4.96 -15.78 -11.85
N VAL A 86 -5.75 -14.95 -11.15
CA VAL A 86 -5.26 -14.16 -10.01
C VAL A 86 -4.81 -15.05 -8.85
N GLU A 87 -5.58 -16.08 -8.51
CA GLU A 87 -5.21 -17.05 -7.47
C GLU A 87 -3.89 -17.77 -7.78
N GLN A 88 -3.71 -18.21 -9.02
CA GLN A 88 -2.46 -18.84 -9.46
C GLN A 88 -1.29 -17.87 -9.34
N TRP A 89 -1.47 -16.63 -9.79
CA TRP A 89 -0.45 -15.59 -9.67
C TRP A 89 -0.10 -15.31 -8.20
N CYS A 90 -1.10 -15.21 -7.31
CA CYS A 90 -0.86 -15.00 -5.88
C CYS A 90 -0.04 -16.15 -5.27
N LYS A 91 -0.40 -17.40 -5.58
CA LYS A 91 0.36 -18.59 -5.14
C LYS A 91 1.80 -18.60 -5.65
N GLN A 92 2.02 -18.24 -6.91
CA GLN A 92 3.36 -18.18 -7.51
C GLN A 92 4.25 -17.10 -6.89
N ASN A 93 3.66 -15.98 -6.48
CA ASN A 93 4.38 -14.86 -5.86
C ASN A 93 4.41 -14.92 -4.33
N GLY A 94 3.86 -15.98 -3.72
CA GLY A 94 3.84 -16.14 -2.27
C GLY A 94 3.02 -15.07 -1.53
N VAL A 95 2.04 -14.45 -2.20
CA VAL A 95 1.17 -13.42 -1.61
C VAL A 95 -0.20 -14.00 -1.26
N GLN A 96 -0.83 -13.47 -0.20
CA GLN A 96 -2.14 -13.94 0.23
C GLN A 96 -3.25 -13.16 -0.49
N LEU A 97 -4.01 -13.82 -1.36
CA LEU A 97 -5.19 -13.22 -1.97
C LEU A 97 -6.29 -12.95 -0.92
N LEU A 98 -6.90 -11.77 -0.98
CA LEU A 98 -8.05 -11.40 -0.14
C LEU A 98 -9.37 -11.45 -0.90
N LYS A 99 -9.45 -10.83 -2.08
CA LYS A 99 -10.65 -10.83 -2.92
C LYS A 99 -10.35 -10.50 -4.39
N VAL A 100 -11.21 -10.97 -5.29
CA VAL A 100 -11.24 -10.58 -6.71
C VAL A 100 -12.67 -10.25 -7.11
N GLU A 101 -12.95 -8.97 -7.34
CA GLU A 101 -14.31 -8.50 -7.63
C GLU A 101 -14.27 -7.31 -8.59
N ASN A 102 -15.23 -7.24 -9.52
CA ASN A 102 -15.45 -6.07 -10.39
C ASN A 102 -14.20 -5.58 -11.15
N GLY A 103 -13.33 -6.49 -11.61
CA GLY A 103 -12.08 -6.14 -12.29
C GLY A 103 -11.01 -5.56 -11.35
N PHE A 104 -11.08 -5.90 -10.07
CA PHE A 104 -10.17 -5.49 -9.03
C PHE A 104 -9.70 -6.69 -8.22
N MET A 105 -8.44 -6.71 -7.83
CA MET A 105 -7.90 -7.71 -6.90
C MET A 105 -7.28 -7.04 -5.69
N GLU A 106 -7.44 -7.67 -4.53
CA GLU A 106 -6.77 -7.28 -3.30
C GLU A 106 -5.99 -8.45 -2.74
N PHE A 107 -4.75 -8.20 -2.31
CA PHE A 107 -3.88 -9.20 -1.73
C PHE A 107 -2.99 -8.58 -0.65
N VAL A 108 -2.46 -9.41 0.24
CA VAL A 108 -1.53 -9.03 1.29
C VAL A 108 -0.11 -9.37 0.86
N VAL A 109 0.79 -8.41 1.06
CA VAL A 109 2.24 -8.59 0.98
C VAL A 109 2.82 -8.45 2.38
N ASP A 110 3.87 -9.19 2.71
CA ASP A 110 4.60 -9.04 3.98
C ASP A 110 5.70 -7.95 3.90
N GLY A 111 6.00 -7.47 2.69
CA GLY A 111 7.00 -6.47 2.36
C GLY A 111 7.07 -6.27 0.85
N PHE A 112 7.99 -5.44 0.37
CA PHE A 112 8.16 -5.12 -1.05
C PHE A 112 9.51 -5.64 -1.61
N GLU A 113 10.10 -6.67 -0.98
CA GLU A 113 11.43 -7.26 -1.34
C GLU A 113 11.36 -8.19 -2.56
#